data_AF-A0A520J0Z4-F1
#
_entry.id   AF-A0A520J0Z4-F1
#
_cell.length_a   1.000
_cell.length_b   1.000
_cell.length_c   1.000
_cell.angle_alpha   90.00
_cell.angle_beta   90.00
_cell.angle_gamma   90.00
#
_symmetry.space_group_name_H-M   'P 1'
#
loop_
_entity.id
_entity.type
_entity.pdbx_description
1 polymer ?
#
loop_
_entity_poly.entity_id
_entity_poly.type
_entity_poly.pdbx_seq_one_letter_code
_entity_poly.pdbx_strand_id
1 'polypeptide(L)'
;MRLTTEQTANIDLLTVDHWRERLAGLVPRSTSLKELWIQLAERDDYYDGLTGYSRLQNITNGRGGLQATSRTVKLLEQFKAEGKLFMNR
;
A
#
# COMPACT_ATOMS: atom_id res chain seq x y z
N MET A 1 -7.75 -0.94 -46.31
CA MET A 1 -7.86 -0.11 -45.08
C MET A 1 -7.71 -1.06 -43.89
N ARG A 2 -6.55 -1.12 -43.24
CA ARG A 2 -6.34 -1.97 -42.06
C ARG A 2 -6.62 -1.10 -40.83
N LEU A 3 -7.65 -1.43 -40.08
CA LEU A 3 -7.89 -0.86 -38.76
C LEU A 3 -6.76 -1.38 -37.87
N THR A 4 -5.76 -0.54 -37.62
CA THR A 4 -4.81 -0.75 -36.54
C THR A 4 -5.60 -0.69 -35.25
N THR A 5 -5.85 -1.85 -34.66
CA THR A 5 -6.27 -1.97 -33.26
C THR A 5 -5.15 -1.34 -32.44
N GLU A 6 -5.29 -0.06 -32.10
CA GLU A 6 -4.54 0.54 -31.02
C GLU A 6 -4.88 -0.27 -29.79
N GLN A 7 -4.03 -1.25 -29.46
CA GLN A 7 -3.97 -1.78 -28.12
C GLN A 7 -3.65 -0.58 -27.24
N THR A 8 -4.66 -0.02 -26.59
CA THR A 8 -4.47 0.77 -25.40
C THR A 8 -3.90 -0.20 -24.37
N ALA A 9 -2.59 -0.45 -24.46
CA ALA A 9 -1.88 -1.16 -23.42
C ALA A 9 -2.21 -0.38 -22.15
N ASN A 10 -2.92 -1.01 -21.22
CA ASN A 10 -3.17 -0.42 -19.92
C ASN A 10 -1.78 -0.32 -19.28
N ILE A 11 -1.12 0.83 -19.42
CA ILE A 11 0.32 1.03 -19.12
C ILE A 11 0.56 0.93 -17.60
N ASP A 12 -0.49 0.87 -16.79
CA ASP A 12 -0.41 0.42 -15.42
C ASP A 12 -0.27 -1.10 -15.39
N LEU A 13 0.95 -1.58 -15.63
CA LEU A 13 1.38 -2.89 -15.17
C LEU A 13 1.25 -2.90 -13.64
N LEU A 14 0.07 -3.28 -13.16
CA LEU A 14 -0.29 -3.44 -11.74
C LEU A 14 0.43 -4.66 -11.15
N THR A 15 1.76 -4.67 -11.22
CA THR A 15 2.62 -5.71 -10.68
C THR A 15 2.86 -5.47 -9.19
N VAL A 16 3.29 -6.52 -8.48
CA VAL A 16 3.63 -6.35 -7.06
C VAL A 16 4.79 -5.36 -6.87
N ASP A 17 5.72 -5.30 -7.83
CA ASP A 17 6.88 -4.41 -7.77
C ASP A 17 6.49 -2.95 -7.94
N HIS A 18 5.55 -2.64 -8.86
CA HIS A 18 4.94 -1.32 -8.96
C HIS A 18 4.39 -0.86 -7.59
N TRP A 19 3.60 -1.71 -6.93
CA TRP A 19 3.03 -1.36 -5.63
C TRP A 19 4.08 -1.26 -4.52
N ARG A 20 5.15 -2.05 -4.56
CA ARG A 20 6.26 -1.96 -3.60
C ARG A 20 7.01 -0.64 -3.74
N GLU A 21 7.28 -0.20 -4.97
CA GLU A 21 7.89 1.10 -5.22
C GLU A 21 7.03 2.24 -4.66
N ARG A 22 5.71 2.20 -4.92
CA ARG A 22 4.78 3.21 -4.36
C ARG A 22 4.73 3.15 -2.84
N LEU A 23 4.71 1.96 -2.25
CA LEU A 23 4.75 1.78 -0.80
C LEU A 23 6.02 2.38 -0.19
N ALA A 24 7.18 2.17 -0.80
CA ALA A 24 8.45 2.72 -0.33
C ALA A 24 8.47 4.26 -0.36
N GLY A 25 7.77 4.88 -1.31
CA GLY A 25 7.58 6.33 -1.36
C GLY A 25 6.58 6.88 -0.33
N LEU A 26 5.67 6.04 0.17
CA LEU A 26 4.65 6.42 1.15
C LEU A 26 5.07 6.14 2.59
N VAL A 27 5.96 5.17 2.82
CA VAL A 27 6.40 4.77 4.16
C VAL A 27 7.89 5.07 4.32
N PRO A 28 8.24 6.23 4.91
CA PRO A 28 9.62 6.54 5.29
C PRO A 28 10.24 5.41 6.12
N ARG A 29 11.55 5.18 5.97
CA ARG A 29 12.28 4.17 6.77
C ARG A 29 12.26 4.46 8.28
N SER A 30 12.00 5.70 8.67
CA SER A 30 11.88 6.14 10.06
C SER A 30 10.48 5.92 10.66
N THR A 31 9.50 5.51 9.86
CA THR A 31 8.13 5.29 10.34
C THR A 31 8.07 4.12 11.32
N SER A 32 7.42 4.34 12.47
CA SER A 32 7.07 3.28 13.41
C SER A 32 6.03 2.35 12.80
N LEU A 33 6.41 1.10 12.52
CA LEU A 33 5.46 0.08 12.03
C LEU A 33 4.30 -0.14 13.00
N LYS A 34 4.51 0.06 14.30
CA LYS A 34 3.47 -0.07 15.33
C LYS A 34 2.40 1.01 15.16
N GLU A 35 2.80 2.26 14.99
CA GLU A 35 1.87 3.38 14.81
C GLU A 35 1.11 3.26 13.49
N LEU A 36 1.82 2.90 12.42
CA LEU A 36 1.23 2.64 11.11
C LEU A 36 0.18 1.53 11.17
N TRP A 37 0.49 0.45 11.89
CA TRP A 37 -0.44 -0.66 12.10
C TRP A 37 -1.70 -0.21 12.83
N ILE A 38 -1.58 0.55 13.93
CA ILE A 38 -2.73 1.06 14.68
C ILE A 38 -3.64 1.89 13.75
N GLN A 39 -3.07 2.82 12.99
CA GLN A 39 -3.85 3.66 12.07
C GLN A 39 -4.55 2.84 10.97
N LEU A 40 -3.89 1.81 10.44
CA LEU A 40 -4.48 0.94 9.44
C LEU A 40 -5.60 0.06 10.03
N ALA A 41 -5.41 -0.45 11.25
CA ALA A 41 -6.39 -1.28 11.95
C ALA A 41 -7.68 -0.51 12.31
N GLU A 42 -7.59 0.81 12.56
CA GLU A 42 -8.77 1.67 12.79
C GLU A 42 -9.70 1.78 11.57
N ARG A 43 -9.20 1.46 10.38
CA ARG A 43 -9.92 1.67 9.10
C ARG A 43 -10.21 0.39 8.35
N ASP A 44 -9.45 -0.65 8.63
CA ASP A 44 -9.52 -1.88 7.87
C ASP A 44 -9.15 -3.10 8.72
N ASP A 45 -10.16 -3.94 8.99
CA ASP A 45 -10.07 -5.18 9.78
C ASP A 45 -9.00 -6.16 9.25
N TYR A 46 -8.55 -6.02 8.00
CA TYR A 46 -7.42 -6.78 7.48
C TYR A 46 -6.15 -6.60 8.32
N TYR A 47 -6.00 -5.44 8.95
CA TYR A 47 -4.88 -5.10 9.84
C TYR A 47 -5.23 -5.25 11.32
N ASP A 48 -6.37 -5.83 11.69
CA ASP A 48 -6.71 -5.99 13.10
C ASP A 48 -5.81 -7.03 13.82
N GLY A 49 -5.50 -6.73 15.09
CA GLY A 49 -4.74 -7.58 16.01
C GLY A 49 -3.30 -7.92 15.58
N LEU A 50 -2.73 -8.90 16.28
CA LEU A 50 -1.37 -9.41 16.05
C LEU A 50 -1.16 -9.94 14.63
N THR A 51 -2.18 -10.58 14.06
CA THR A 51 -2.14 -11.08 12.68
C THR A 51 -2.03 -9.94 11.69
N GLY A 52 -2.78 -8.85 11.89
CA GLY A 52 -2.70 -7.64 11.09
C GLY A 52 -1.32 -6.97 11.15
N TYR A 53 -0.74 -6.88 12.35
CA TYR A 53 0.62 -6.38 12.51
C TYR A 53 1.66 -7.22 11.74
N SER A 54 1.58 -8.55 11.85
CA SER A 54 2.46 -9.46 11.11
C SER A 54 2.30 -9.34 9.59
N ARG A 55 1.06 -9.16 9.10
CA ARG A 55 0.78 -8.89 7.68
C ARG A 55 1.45 -7.60 7.23
N LEU A 56 1.28 -6.51 7.98
CA LEU A 56 1.92 -5.24 7.65
C LEU A 56 3.44 -5.37 7.60
N GLN A 57 4.05 -6.02 8.59
CA GLN A 57 5.49 -6.27 8.62
C GLN A 57 5.96 -7.07 7.39
N ASN A 58 5.19 -8.08 6.97
CA ASN A 58 5.51 -8.83 5.75
C ASN A 58 5.40 -7.97 4.50
N ILE A 59 4.38 -7.12 4.40
CA ILE A 59 4.18 -6.22 3.26
C ILE A 59 5.34 -5.21 3.16
N THR A 60 5.71 -4.56 4.26
CA THR A 60 6.80 -3.57 4.28
C THR A 60 8.17 -4.20 4.04
N ASN A 61 8.34 -5.49 4.37
CA ASN A 61 9.55 -6.25 4.07
C ASN A 61 9.55 -6.87 2.66
N GLY A 62 8.61 -6.48 1.79
CA GLY A 62 8.55 -6.98 0.40
C GLY A 62 8.03 -8.42 0.28
N ARG A 63 7.52 -9.03 1.35
CA ARG A 63 6.94 -10.39 1.35
C ARG A 63 5.42 -10.40 1.18
N GLY A 64 4.81 -9.23 1.02
CA GLY A 64 3.40 -9.08 0.68
C GLY A 64 3.11 -9.42 -0.78
N GLY A 65 2.02 -10.15 -1.02
CA GLY A 65 1.50 -10.40 -2.37
C GLY A 65 0.80 -9.16 -2.95
N LEU A 66 0.48 -9.21 -4.25
CA LEU A 66 -0.12 -8.09 -5.00
C LEU A 66 -1.32 -7.43 -4.31
N GLN A 67 -2.31 -8.23 -3.90
CA GLN A 67 -3.52 -7.71 -3.27
C GLN A 67 -3.24 -7.04 -1.92
N ALA A 68 -2.37 -7.65 -1.11
CA ALA A 68 -2.00 -7.12 0.20
C ALA A 68 -1.27 -5.78 0.06
N THR A 69 -0.25 -5.73 -0.80
CA THR A 69 0.57 -4.52 -1.02
C THR A 69 -0.27 -3.39 -1.62
N SER A 70 -1.09 -3.67 -2.64
CA SER A 70 -1.96 -2.65 -3.24
C SER A 70 -3.02 -2.13 -2.27
N ARG A 71 -3.60 -2.99 -1.42
CA ARG A 71 -4.52 -2.58 -0.34
C ARG A 71 -3.85 -1.62 0.63
N THR A 72 -2.63 -1.94 1.08
CA THR A 72 -1.85 -1.06 1.97
C THR A 72 -1.59 0.29 1.31
N VAL A 73 -1.08 0.30 0.08
CA VAL A 73 -0.79 1.55 -0.64
C VAL A 73 -2.03 2.43 -0.75
N LYS A 74 -3.18 1.87 -1.17
CA LYS A 74 -4.43 2.64 -1.33
C LYS A 74 -4.88 3.28 -0.02
N LEU A 75 -4.80 2.56 1.10
CA LEU A 75 -5.15 3.12 2.42
C LEU A 75 -4.19 4.25 2.83
N LEU A 76 -2.89 4.08 2.59
CA LEU A 76 -1.90 5.11 2.90
C LEU A 76 -2.07 6.37 2.03
N GLU A 77 -2.44 6.20 0.76
CA GLU A 77 -2.79 7.32 -0.12
C GLU A 77 -4.03 8.06 0.39
N GLN A 78 -5.05 7.34 0.87
CA GLN A 78 -6.21 7.95 1.50
C GLN A 78 -5.81 8.74 2.75
N PHE A 79 -4.97 8.18 3.62
CA PHE A 79 -4.49 8.90 4.81
C PHE A 79 -3.68 10.13 4.45
N LYS A 80 -2.87 10.05 3.39
CA LYS A 80 -2.11 11.20 2.89
C LYS A 80 -3.03 12.29 2.36
N ALA A 81 -4.06 11.92 1.60
CA ALA A 81 -5.05 12.86 1.07
C ALA A 81 -5.88 13.52 2.19
N GLU A 82 -6.16 12.79 3.27
CA GLU A 82 -6.83 13.31 4.47
C GLU A 82 -5.90 14.12 5.39
N GLY A 83 -4.60 14.21 5.09
CA GLY A 83 -3.60 14.88 5.93
C GLY A 83 -3.29 14.14 7.24
N LYS A 84 -3.70 12.88 7.38
CA LYS A 84 -3.58 12.07 8.61
C LYS A 84 -2.34 11.19 8.65
N LEU A 85 -1.67 11.01 7.52
CA LEU A 85 -0.49 10.17 7.42
C LEU A 85 0.68 10.79 8.22
N PHE A 86 1.19 10.06 9.22
CA PHE A 86 2.32 10.45 10.08
C PHE A 86 2.12 11.73 10.90
N MET A 87 0.90 12.08 11.27
CA MET A 87 0.70 13.11 12.30
C MET A 87 1.22 12.58 13.64
N ASN A 88 2.44 12.97 14.00
CA ASN A 88 2.91 12.89 15.38
C ASN A 88 1.91 13.68 16.24
N ARG A 89 1.25 12.99 17.18
CA ARG A 89 0.63 13.66 18.31
C ARG A 89 1.69 14.09 19.31
#